data_AF-A0A970R0M3-F1
#
_entry.id   AF-A0A970R0M3-F1
#
_cell.length_a   1.000
_cell.length_b   1.000
_cell.length_c   1.000
_cell.angle_alpha   90.00
_cell.angle_beta   90.00
_cell.angle_gamma   90.00
#
_symmetry.space_group_name_H-M   'P 1'
#
loop_
_entity.id
_entity.type
_entity.pdbx_description
1 polymer ?
#
loop_
_entity_poly.entity_id
_entity_poly.type
_entity_poly.pdbx_seq_one_letter_code
_entity_poly.pdbx_strand_id
1 'polypeptide(L)'
;MKDDYVIVCGDFGIWDNSAHEIHWLDWLNDKPFTTQFDAGNHSNYDLLFSYPVQKWRGGKVQFIRPSIIHLTHGQVFDIDGKCVFTIPPTYI
;
A
#
# COMPACT_ATOMS: atom_id res chain seq x y z
N MET A 1 -13.26 3.01 -6.15
CA MET A 1 -12.48 3.27 -4.92
C MET A 1 -13.42 3.79 -3.87
N LYS A 2 -13.03 3.70 -2.60
CA LYS A 2 -13.81 4.22 -1.47
C LYS A 2 -13.30 5.62 -1.11
N ASP A 3 -14.14 6.40 -0.45
CA ASP A 3 -13.88 7.83 -0.20
C ASP A 3 -13.16 8.08 1.14
N ASP A 4 -13.26 7.15 2.09
CA ASP A 4 -12.48 7.18 3.33
C ASP A 4 -11.13 6.48 3.15
N TYR A 5 -10.09 6.95 3.84
CA TYR A 5 -8.73 6.45 3.71
C TYR A 5 -8.11 6.10 5.07
N VAL A 6 -7.39 4.98 5.11
CA VAL A 6 -6.50 4.60 6.21
C VAL A 6 -5.10 4.45 5.64
N ILE A 7 -4.11 5.13 6.22
CA ILE A 7 -2.71 5.04 5.80
C ILE A 7 -1.92 4.31 6.89
N VAL A 8 -1.20 3.25 6.51
CA VAL A 8 -0.32 2.45 7.36
C VAL A 8 1.14 2.76 7.03
N CYS A 9 1.89 3.30 7.98
CA CYS A 9 3.23 3.86 7.75
C CYS A 9 4.38 2.83 7.98
N GLY A 10 4.21 1.60 7.50
CA GLY A 10 5.18 0.52 7.68
C GLY A 10 4.55 -0.78 8.18
N ASP A 11 5.27 -1.89 7.99
CA ASP A 11 4.93 -3.24 8.48
C ASP A 11 3.47 -3.67 8.26
N PHE A 12 2.88 -3.24 7.14
CA PHE A 12 1.53 -3.62 6.72
C PHE A 12 1.41 -5.12 6.44
N GLY A 13 2.45 -5.68 5.81
CA GLY A 13 2.62 -7.11 5.69
C GLY A 13 2.17 -7.74 4.38
N ILE A 14 3.00 -7.57 3.35
CA ILE A 14 3.02 -8.43 2.15
C ILE A 14 4.20 -9.38 2.34
N TRP A 15 3.95 -10.67 2.50
CA TRP A 15 4.92 -11.64 3.02
C TRP A 15 5.15 -12.80 2.07
N ASP A 16 4.12 -13.58 1.77
CA ASP A 16 4.28 -14.89 1.16
C ASP A 16 3.11 -15.35 0.29
N ASN A 17 2.05 -14.54 0.16
CA ASN A 17 0.83 -14.89 -0.56
C ASN A 17 0.20 -16.21 -0.06
N SER A 18 0.41 -16.55 1.22
CA SER A 18 -0.22 -17.69 1.87
C SER A 18 -1.74 -17.52 1.93
N ALA A 19 -2.46 -18.62 2.10
CA ALA A 19 -3.92 -18.58 2.28
C ALA A 19 -4.34 -17.69 3.47
N HIS A 20 -3.50 -17.61 4.51
CA HIS A 20 -3.72 -16.75 5.65
C HIS A 20 -3.59 -15.26 5.28
N GLU A 21 -2.53 -14.87 4.56
CA GLU A 21 -2.37 -13.51 4.05
C GLU A 21 -3.52 -13.11 3.12
N ILE A 22 -3.86 -13.99 2.17
CA ILE A 22 -4.97 -13.76 1.23
C ILE A 22 -6.28 -13.51 1.97
N HIS A 23 -6.60 -14.32 2.98
CA HIS A 23 -7.81 -14.15 3.78
C HIS A 23 -7.88 -12.75 4.44
N TRP A 24 -6.78 -12.29 5.03
CA TRP A 24 -6.73 -10.97 5.67
C TRP A 24 -6.77 -9.83 4.67
N LEU A 25 -6.10 -9.96 3.52
CA LEU A 25 -6.17 -8.98 2.44
C LEU A 25 -7.59 -8.84 1.90
N ASP A 26 -8.32 -9.95 1.74
CA ASP A 26 -9.70 -9.93 1.26
C ASP A 26 -10.64 -9.34 2.32
N TRP A 27 -10.50 -9.73 3.60
CA TRP A 27 -11.24 -9.14 4.72
C TRP A 27 -11.03 -7.62 4.84
N LEU A 28 -9.80 -7.17 4.60
CA LEU A 28 -9.44 -5.75 4.65
C LEU A 28 -9.96 -5.01 3.41
N ASN A 29 -9.92 -5.65 2.25
CA ASN A 29 -10.49 -5.12 1.02
C ASN A 29 -12.02 -4.95 1.09
N ASP A 30 -12.70 -5.62 2.01
CA ASP A 30 -14.15 -5.46 2.21
C ASP A 30 -14.52 -4.32 3.18
N LYS A 31 -13.56 -3.67 3.83
CA LYS A 31 -13.82 -2.54 4.76
C LYS A 31 -14.34 -1.29 4.06
N PRO A 32 -15.09 -0.39 4.71
CA PRO A 32 -15.66 0.78 4.04
C PRO A 32 -14.65 1.89 3.66
N PHE A 33 -13.35 1.64 3.80
CA PHE A 33 -12.27 2.57 3.45
C PHE A 33 -11.26 1.97 2.46
N THR A 34 -10.48 2.83 1.81
CA THR A 34 -9.30 2.48 1.01
C THR A 34 -8.09 2.42 1.94
N THR A 35 -7.45 1.26 2.03
CA THR A 35 -6.19 1.12 2.75
C THR A 35 -5.02 1.48 1.84
N GLN A 36 -4.16 2.36 2.33
CA GLN A 36 -2.90 2.72 1.70
C GLN A 36 -1.79 2.35 2.67
N PHE A 37 -0.67 1.89 2.14
CA PHE A 37 0.48 1.59 2.99
C PHE A 37 1.79 1.96 2.33
N ASP A 38 2.73 2.35 3.19
CA ASP A 38 4.14 2.44 2.87
C ASP A 38 4.81 1.13 3.32
N ALA A 39 5.57 0.48 2.43
CA ALA A 39 6.20 -0.80 2.74
C ALA A 39 7.33 -0.62 3.77
N GLY A 40 7.24 -1.36 4.88
CA GLY A 40 8.28 -1.42 5.92
C GLY A 40 9.46 -2.33 5.55
N ASN A 41 10.46 -2.38 6.43
CA ASN A 41 11.67 -3.21 6.24
C ASN A 41 11.38 -4.72 6.24
N HIS A 42 10.29 -5.16 6.86
CA HIS A 42 9.92 -6.56 6.90
C HIS A 42 9.14 -7.04 5.66
N SER A 43 8.81 -6.16 4.70
CA SER A 43 8.01 -6.54 3.53
C SER A 43 8.76 -7.43 2.53
N ASN A 44 8.05 -8.33 1.84
CA ASN A 44 8.59 -9.08 0.72
C ASN A 44 8.63 -8.22 -0.56
N TYR A 45 9.78 -7.61 -0.83
CA TYR A 45 9.98 -6.71 -1.96
C TYR A 45 9.92 -7.42 -3.32
N ASP A 46 10.37 -8.68 -3.43
CA ASP A 46 10.29 -9.43 -4.69
C ASP A 46 8.83 -9.65 -5.10
N LEU A 47 7.98 -10.02 -4.13
CA LEU A 47 6.55 -10.14 -4.35
C LEU A 47 5.91 -8.78 -4.65
N LEU A 48 6.23 -7.73 -3.87
CA LEU A 48 5.73 -6.38 -4.14
C LEU A 48 6.08 -5.92 -5.56
N PHE A 49 7.33 -6.09 -6.01
CA PHE A 49 7.77 -5.68 -7.34
C PHE A 49 7.14 -6.49 -8.49
N SER A 50 6.53 -7.64 -8.20
CA SER A 50 5.75 -8.38 -9.19
C SER A 50 4.40 -7.71 -9.53
N TYR A 51 3.87 -6.85 -8.65
CA TYR A 51 2.63 -6.13 -8.90
C TYR A 51 2.86 -4.99 -9.91
N PRO A 52 1.92 -4.77 -10.85
CA PRO A 52 2.06 -3.74 -11.87
C PRO A 52 2.07 -2.34 -11.25
N VAL A 53 3.06 -1.54 -11.63
CA VAL A 53 3.16 -0.13 -11.23
C VAL A 53 2.20 0.71 -12.06
N GLN A 54 1.41 1.54 -11.40
CA GLN A 54 0.45 2.46 -12.01
C GLN A 54 0.65 3.87 -11.47
N LYS A 55 0.17 4.89 -12.20
CA LYS A 55 0.10 6.26 -11.68
C LYS A 55 -1.24 6.48 -10.99
N TRP A 56 -1.20 7.02 -9.78
CA TRP A 56 -2.39 7.38 -9.02
C TRP A 56 -2.09 8.58 -8.11
N ARG A 57 -3.01 9.55 -8.09
CA ARG A 57 -2.94 10.75 -7.22
C ARG A 57 -1.58 11.47 -7.20
N GLY A 58 -0.90 11.54 -8.35
CA GLY A 58 0.37 12.26 -8.50
C GLY A 58 1.64 11.40 -8.34
N GLY A 59 1.53 10.18 -7.79
CA GLY A 59 2.67 9.28 -7.60
C GLY A 59 2.51 7.92 -8.28
N LYS A 60 3.52 7.07 -8.12
CA LYS A 60 3.49 5.66 -8.52
C LYS A 60 2.92 4.81 -7.38
N VAL A 61 2.08 3.85 -7.72
CA VAL A 61 1.46 2.92 -6.77
C VAL A 61 1.47 1.50 -7.32
N GLN A 62 1.25 0.53 -6.43
CA GLN A 62 0.94 -0.84 -6.80
C GLN A 62 -0.37 -1.25 -6.10
N PHE A 63 -1.33 -1.76 -6.89
CA PHE A 63 -2.61 -2.22 -6.36
C PHE A 63 -2.49 -3.68 -5.93
N ILE A 64 -2.56 -3.94 -4.63
CA ILE A 64 -2.54 -5.30 -4.07
C ILE A 64 -3.94 -5.91 -4.16
N ARG A 65 -4.96 -5.08 -3.92
CA ARG A 65 -6.39 -5.36 -4.10
C ARG A 65 -7.10 -4.08 -4.57
N PRO A 66 -8.37 -4.13 -5.04
CA PRO A 66 -9.09 -2.93 -5.50
C PRO A 66 -9.11 -1.75 -4.53
N SER A 67 -9.07 -1.99 -3.20
CA SER A 67 -8.98 -0.95 -2.18
C SER A 67 -7.77 -1.08 -1.24
N ILE A 68 -6.72 -1.80 -1.65
CA ILE A 68 -5.46 -1.90 -0.90
C ILE A 68 -4.31 -1.50 -1.81
N ILE A 69 -3.66 -0.40 -1.47
CA ILE A 69 -2.72 0.31 -2.35
C ILE A 69 -1.37 0.44 -1.65
N HIS A 70 -0.32 -0.07 -2.27
CA HIS A 70 1.05 0.24 -1.88
C HIS A 70 1.45 1.59 -2.50
N LEU A 71 1.82 2.55 -1.67
CA LEU A 71 2.39 3.82 -2.07
C LEU A 71 3.91 3.67 -2.20
N THR A 72 4.46 3.78 -3.41
CA THR A 72 5.90 3.54 -3.61
C THR A 72 6.73 4.69 -3.07
N HIS A 73 7.91 4.39 -2.53
CA HIS A 73 8.83 5.36 -1.91
C HIS A 73 9.21 6.55 -2.81
N GLY A 74 9.51 7.69 -2.16
CA GLY A 74 10.01 8.89 -2.82
C GLY A 74 8.98 9.58 -3.71
N GLN A 75 7.70 9.31 -3.52
CA GLN A 75 6.60 9.94 -4.24
C GLN A 75 5.79 10.85 -3.31
N VAL A 76 5.14 11.84 -3.92
CA VAL A 76 4.17 12.72 -3.26
C VAL A 76 2.79 12.42 -3.82
N PHE A 77 1.81 12.23 -2.94
CA PHE A 77 0.43 11.90 -3.28
C PHE A 77 -0.53 12.98 -2.79
N ASP A 78 -1.53 13.29 -3.61
CA ASP A 78 -2.70 14.07 -3.21
C ASP A 78 -3.82 13.12 -2.76
N ILE A 79 -4.00 12.98 -1.46
CA ILE A 79 -5.03 12.14 -0.86
C ILE A 79 -6.06 13.06 -0.22
N ASP A 80 -7.22 13.21 -0.86
CA ASP A 80 -8.32 14.07 -0.39
C ASP A 80 -7.88 15.52 -0.10
N GLY A 81 -7.08 16.11 -1.01
CA GLY A 81 -6.55 17.47 -0.86
C GLY A 81 -5.43 17.58 0.18
N LYS A 82 -4.96 16.46 0.74
CA LYS A 82 -3.80 16.39 1.63
C LYS A 82 -2.58 15.88 0.89
N CYS A 83 -1.47 16.58 1.04
CA CYS A 83 -0.17 16.19 0.50
C CYS A 83 0.48 15.16 1.43
N VAL A 84 0.75 13.96 0.92
CA VAL A 84 1.41 12.87 1.65
C VAL A 84 2.69 12.48 0.92
N PHE A 85 3.82 12.51 1.64
CA PHE A 85 5.12 12.09 1.13
C PHE A 85 5.51 10.75 1.76
N THR A 86 5.84 9.77 0.92
CA THR A 86 6.32 8.45 1.36
C THR A 86 7.83 8.38 1.32
N ILE A 87 8.43 7.82 2.37
CA ILE A 87 9.88 7.73 2.50
C ILE A 87 10.27 6.27 2.69
N PRO A 88 11.40 5.84 2.11
CA PRO A 88 11.89 4.48 2.36
C PRO A 88 12.18 4.30 3.86
N PRO A 89 12.06 3.06 4.39
CA PRO A 89 12.44 2.77 5.76
C PRO A 89 13.93 3.14 5.97
N THR A 90 14.23 3.83 7.06
CA THR A 90 15.61 4.14 7.44
C THR A 90 16.31 2.87 7.91
N TYR A 91 17.38 2.47 7.22
CA TYR A 91 18.39 1.60 7.82
C TYR A 91 19.21 2.47 8.79
N ILE A 92 19.07 2.22 10.08
CA ILE A 92 20.02 2.68 11.11
C ILE A 92 20.80 1.46 11.58
#